data_AF-F0G1K2-F1
#
_entry.id   AF-F0G1K2-F1
#
_cell.length_a   1.000
_cell.length_b   1.000
_cell.length_c   1.000
_cell.angle_alpha   90.00
_cell.angle_beta   90.00
_cell.angle_gamma   90.00
#
_symmetry.space_group_name_H-M   'P 1'
#
loop_
_entity.id
_entity.type
_entity.pdbx_description
1 polymer ?
#
loop_
_entity_poly.entity_id
_entity_poly.type
_entity_poly.pdbx_seq_one_letter_code
_entity_poly.pdbx_strand_id
1 'polypeptide(L)'
;PAVASSAPIAPATPSSIELDIDGMTCASCVSRVEKALAKVPGVTHASVNLATERATVEAAADVTAARLVDAVKQAGYGATPVEPDAAVPATPPAPTASTDIELDIGGMTCASCAGRVEKALAAVPGVARASVNLATERASVHG
;
A
#
# COMPACT_ATOMS: atom_id res chain seq x y z
N PRO A 1 4.14 17.96 32.38
CA PRO A 1 3.85 16.54 32.11
C PRO A 1 4.68 16.10 30.91
N ALA A 2 5.26 14.91 30.99
CA ALA A 2 6.47 14.49 30.30
C ALA A 2 6.33 14.22 28.78
N VAL A 3 7.46 14.41 28.10
CA VAL A 3 7.78 14.14 26.70
C VAL A 3 7.78 12.65 26.35
N ALA A 4 7.33 12.30 25.13
CA ALA A 4 7.90 11.26 24.25
C ALA A 4 7.03 11.06 22.99
N SER A 5 7.20 11.91 21.97
CA SER A 5 6.92 11.52 20.59
C SER A 5 8.27 11.30 19.93
N SER A 6 8.77 10.07 20.04
CA SER A 6 9.97 9.64 19.36
C SER A 6 9.65 9.56 17.87
N ALA A 7 10.41 10.32 17.07
CA ALA A 7 10.50 10.11 15.64
C ALA A 7 10.96 8.67 15.37
N PRO A 8 10.44 7.99 14.32
CA PRO A 8 11.13 6.83 13.80
C PRO A 8 12.37 7.32 13.03
N ILE A 9 13.51 7.26 13.73
CA ILE A 9 14.84 7.03 13.15
C ILE A 9 14.70 5.77 12.28
N ALA A 10 14.81 5.90 10.96
CA ALA A 10 14.65 4.78 10.04
C ALA A 10 15.64 3.64 10.36
N PRO A 11 15.17 2.40 10.56
CA PRO A 11 16.03 1.23 10.48
C PRO A 11 15.66 0.40 9.24
N ALA A 12 16.59 -0.45 8.79
CA ALA A 12 16.49 -1.40 7.69
C ALA A 12 15.04 -1.83 7.39
N THR A 13 14.54 -1.48 6.20
CA THR A 13 13.16 -1.73 5.76
C THR A 13 12.72 -3.15 6.10
N PRO A 14 11.90 -3.33 7.16
CA PRO A 14 11.31 -4.64 7.42
C PRO A 14 10.36 -4.95 6.26
N SER A 15 10.44 -6.16 5.73
CA SER A 15 9.46 -6.62 4.76
C SER A 15 8.20 -7.01 5.52
N SER A 16 7.10 -6.29 5.26
CA SER A 16 5.77 -6.62 5.75
C SER A 16 5.16 -7.70 4.86
N ILE A 17 4.80 -8.83 5.45
CA ILE A 17 4.15 -9.95 4.77
C ILE A 17 2.76 -10.12 5.37
N GLU A 18 1.74 -10.18 4.52
CA GLU A 18 0.37 -10.46 4.92
C GLU A 18 0.00 -11.91 4.64
N LEU A 19 -0.68 -12.54 5.60
CA LEU A 19 -1.19 -13.89 5.49
C LEU A 19 -2.68 -13.91 5.83
N ASP A 20 -3.45 -14.61 5.03
CA ASP A 20 -4.83 -14.98 5.32
C ASP A 20 -4.81 -16.26 6.16
N ILE A 21 -5.51 -16.28 7.30
CA ILE A 21 -5.45 -17.38 8.27
C ILE A 21 -6.83 -18.03 8.39
N ASP A 22 -6.88 -19.32 8.10
CA ASP A 22 -8.10 -20.13 8.17
C ASP A 22 -8.25 -20.80 9.55
N GLY A 23 -9.50 -20.90 10.02
CA GLY A 23 -9.85 -21.62 11.24
C GLY A 23 -9.72 -20.80 12.53
N MET A 24 -9.57 -19.47 12.45
CA MET A 24 -9.56 -18.61 13.63
C MET A 24 -10.98 -18.26 14.08
N THR A 25 -11.43 -18.84 15.20
CA THR A 25 -12.81 -18.63 15.70
C THR A 25 -12.90 -17.85 17.02
N CYS A 26 -11.77 -17.54 17.65
CA CYS A 26 -11.75 -16.90 18.96
C CYS A 26 -10.44 -16.11 19.18
N ALA A 27 -10.48 -15.11 20.08
CA ALA A 27 -9.31 -14.34 20.50
C ALA A 27 -8.16 -15.22 21.05
N SER A 28 -8.47 -16.38 21.61
CA SER A 28 -7.45 -17.35 22.04
C SER A 28 -6.69 -18.01 20.88
N CYS A 29 -7.29 -18.08 19.68
CA CYS A 29 -6.64 -18.58 18.46
C CYS A 29 -5.65 -17.54 17.94
N VAL A 30 -6.05 -16.27 17.93
CA VAL A 30 -5.22 -15.11 17.55
C VAL A 30 -3.88 -15.14 18.29
N SER A 31 -3.92 -15.22 19.63
CA SER A 31 -2.70 -15.23 20.44
C SER A 31 -1.82 -16.46 20.22
N ARG A 32 -2.36 -17.59 19.74
CA ARG A 32 -1.55 -18.76 19.39
C ARG A 32 -0.84 -18.56 18.06
N VAL A 33 -1.54 -18.02 17.07
CA VAL A 33 -0.99 -17.71 15.74
C VAL A 33 0.10 -16.65 15.87
N GLU A 34 -0.15 -15.56 16.59
CA GLU A 34 0.86 -14.50 16.84
C GLU A 34 2.12 -15.06 17.50
N LYS A 35 1.97 -15.91 18.52
CA LYS A 35 3.11 -16.56 19.20
C LYS A 35 3.85 -17.54 18.30
N ALA A 36 3.17 -18.21 17.38
CA ALA A 36 3.80 -19.11 16.42
C ALA A 36 4.65 -18.32 15.40
N LEU A 37 4.10 -17.23 14.88
CA LEU A 37 4.78 -16.33 13.95
C LEU A 37 5.98 -15.63 14.62
N ALA A 38 5.83 -15.13 15.85
CA ALA A 38 6.91 -14.49 16.60
C ALA A 38 8.07 -15.44 16.96
N LYS A 39 7.87 -16.77 16.91
CA LYS A 39 8.95 -17.76 17.11
C LYS A 39 9.78 -18.00 15.86
N VAL A 40 9.32 -17.55 14.68
CA VAL A 40 10.07 -17.71 13.44
C VAL A 40 11.30 -16.80 13.48
N PRO A 41 12.52 -17.32 13.28
CA PRO A 41 13.72 -16.50 13.28
C PRO A 41 13.65 -15.47 12.15
N GLY A 42 13.95 -14.21 12.48
CA GLY A 42 13.86 -13.09 11.55
C GLY A 42 12.54 -12.31 11.62
N VAL A 43 11.52 -12.80 12.34
CA VAL A 43 10.31 -12.01 12.62
C VAL A 43 10.60 -11.00 13.73
N THR A 44 10.35 -9.72 13.46
CA THR A 44 10.50 -8.62 14.42
C THR A 44 9.17 -8.25 15.06
N HIS A 45 8.07 -8.37 14.31
CA HIS A 45 6.73 -8.07 14.80
C HIS A 45 5.69 -8.95 14.09
N ALA A 46 4.66 -9.38 14.81
CA ALA A 46 3.53 -10.11 14.25
C ALA A 46 2.25 -9.66 14.95
N SER A 47 1.23 -9.32 14.16
CA SER A 47 -0.09 -8.93 14.66
C SER A 47 -1.17 -9.61 13.85
N VAL A 48 -2.22 -10.05 14.52
CA VAL A 48 -3.35 -10.75 13.87
C VAL A 48 -4.64 -10.00 14.13
N ASN A 49 -5.40 -9.77 13.07
CA ASN A 49 -6.72 -9.18 13.11
C ASN A 49 -7.77 -10.27 12.92
N LEU A 50 -8.49 -10.60 14.00
CA LEU A 50 -9.56 -11.60 13.99
C LEU A 50 -10.76 -11.20 13.12
N ALA A 51 -11.07 -9.90 13.03
CA ALA A 51 -12.23 -9.44 12.27
C ALA A 51 -12.06 -9.60 10.76
N THR A 52 -10.81 -9.57 10.29
CA THR A 52 -10.46 -9.75 8.87
C THR A 52 -9.79 -11.08 8.59
N GLU A 53 -9.54 -11.88 9.63
CA GLU A 53 -8.80 -13.15 9.55
C GLU A 53 -7.39 -13.02 8.93
N ARG A 54 -6.74 -11.87 9.13
CA ARG A 54 -5.41 -11.58 8.55
C ARG A 54 -4.33 -11.46 9.60
N ALA A 55 -3.16 -11.97 9.28
CA ALA A 55 -1.92 -11.76 10.01
C ALA A 55 -1.00 -10.82 9.22
N THR A 56 -0.53 -9.76 9.87
CA THR A 56 0.52 -8.89 9.35
C THR A 56 1.81 -9.19 10.11
N VAL A 57 2.86 -9.54 9.37
CA VAL A 57 4.16 -9.92 9.93
C VAL A 57 5.24 -9.01 9.37
N GLU A 58 5.97 -8.36 10.25
CA GLU A 58 7.20 -7.67 9.91
C GLU A 58 8.37 -8.62 10.18
N ALA A 59 9.16 -8.87 9.15
CA ALA A 59 10.30 -9.76 9.21
C ALA A 59 11.46 -9.26 8.37
N ALA A 60 12.64 -9.83 8.60
CA ALA A 60 13.81 -9.63 7.78
C ALA A 60 13.57 -10.15 6.34
N ALA A 61 14.27 -9.56 5.36
CA ALA A 61 14.07 -9.84 3.94
C ALA A 61 14.38 -11.31 3.54
N ASP A 62 15.09 -12.06 4.38
CA ASP A 62 15.35 -13.50 4.20
C ASP A 62 14.17 -14.38 4.62
N VAL A 63 13.19 -13.84 5.36
CA VAL A 63 12.00 -14.57 5.78
C VAL A 63 11.00 -14.60 4.65
N THR A 64 10.71 -15.81 4.16
CA THR A 64 9.74 -16.01 3.08
C THR A 64 8.33 -16.22 3.63
N ALA A 65 7.32 -15.85 2.84
CA ALA A 65 5.93 -16.11 3.20
C ALA A 65 5.66 -17.62 3.40
N ALA A 66 6.35 -18.49 2.66
CA ALA A 66 6.27 -19.95 2.83
C ALA A 66 6.73 -20.41 4.23
N ARG A 67 7.79 -19.80 4.79
CA ARG A 67 8.25 -20.09 6.17
C ARG A 67 7.21 -19.69 7.22
N LEU A 68 6.56 -18.54 7.03
CA LEU A 68 5.51 -18.05 7.91
C LEU A 68 4.27 -18.95 7.85
N VAL A 69 3.85 -19.33 6.63
CA VAL A 69 2.75 -20.28 6.40
C VAL A 69 3.01 -21.61 7.10
N ASP A 70 4.22 -22.15 7.00
CA ASP A 70 4.58 -23.42 7.63
C ASP A 70 4.49 -23.33 9.17
N ALA A 71 4.96 -22.23 9.75
CA ALA A 71 4.85 -21.99 11.19
C ALA A 71 3.38 -21.93 11.67
N VAL A 72 2.49 -21.33 10.89
CA VAL A 72 1.06 -21.29 11.21
C VAL A 72 0.41 -22.68 11.07
N LYS A 73 0.80 -23.45 10.05
CA LYS A 73 0.36 -24.84 9.87
C LYS A 73 0.79 -25.73 11.02
N GLN A 74 2.02 -25.58 11.51
CA GLN A 74 2.51 -26.28 12.69
C GLN A 74 1.72 -25.91 13.97
N ALA A 75 1.15 -24.71 14.03
CA ALA A 75 0.25 -24.30 15.11
C ALA A 75 -1.19 -24.86 14.96
N GLY A 76 -1.49 -25.54 13.85
CA GLY A 76 -2.77 -26.20 13.59
C GLY A 76 -3.77 -25.36 12.79
N TYR A 77 -3.33 -24.31 12.11
CA TYR A 77 -4.19 -23.40 11.34
C TYR A 77 -3.82 -23.41 9.85
N GLY A 78 -4.79 -23.09 8.98
CA GLY A 78 -4.50 -22.83 7.58
C GLY A 78 -3.89 -21.44 7.41
N ALA A 79 -2.95 -21.29 6.48
CA ALA A 79 -2.42 -19.98 6.13
C ALA A 79 -2.09 -19.91 4.65
N THR A 80 -2.44 -18.79 4.03
CA THR A 80 -2.17 -18.49 2.62
C THR A 80 -1.52 -17.12 2.53
N PRO A 81 -0.40 -16.96 1.83
CA PRO A 81 0.16 -15.64 1.61
C PRO A 81 -0.84 -14.83 0.79
N VAL A 82 -1.22 -13.67 1.31
CA VAL A 82 -1.88 -12.67 0.47
C VAL A 82 -0.73 -12.09 -0.33
N GLU A 83 -0.68 -12.36 -1.64
CA GLU A 83 0.31 -11.71 -2.50
C GLU A 83 0.20 -10.21 -2.24
N PRO A 84 1.21 -9.58 -1.61
CA PRO A 84 1.26 -8.15 -1.62
C PRO A 84 1.63 -7.84 -3.07
N ASP A 85 0.63 -7.46 -3.86
CA ASP A 85 0.88 -6.79 -5.13
C ASP A 85 1.96 -5.75 -4.85
N ALA A 86 3.10 -5.92 -5.52
CA ALA A 86 4.28 -5.13 -5.24
C ALA A 86 3.91 -3.65 -5.37
N ALA A 87 3.97 -2.95 -4.23
CA ALA A 87 3.79 -1.52 -4.04
C ALA A 87 2.37 -0.96 -4.00
N VAL A 88 1.91 -0.71 -2.77
CA VAL A 88 1.60 0.67 -2.39
C VAL A 88 2.26 0.96 -1.04
N PRO A 89 3.48 1.53 -1.00
CA PRO A 89 3.85 2.29 0.17
C PRO A 89 2.77 3.37 0.35
N ALA A 90 2.17 3.44 1.53
CA ALA A 90 1.40 4.59 1.96
C ALA A 90 2.36 5.79 2.08
N THR A 91 2.67 6.40 0.95
CA THR A 91 3.33 7.69 0.77
C THR A 91 2.77 8.22 -0.54
N PRO A 92 2.20 9.44 -0.61
CA PRO A 92 1.73 10.00 -1.87
C PRO A 92 2.88 9.93 -2.89
N PRO A 93 2.63 9.50 -4.13
CA PRO A 93 3.68 9.42 -5.12
C PRO A 93 4.20 10.85 -5.35
N ALA A 94 5.42 11.11 -4.92
CA ALA A 94 6.24 12.11 -5.57
C ALA A 94 6.74 11.45 -6.87
N PRO A 95 6.21 11.81 -8.06
CA PRO A 95 6.68 11.22 -9.29
C PRO A 95 8.12 11.67 -9.55
N THR A 96 9.02 10.70 -9.64
CA THR A 96 10.33 10.85 -10.26
C THR A 96 10.13 10.87 -11.78
N ALA A 97 10.40 12.02 -12.38
CA ALA A 97 10.62 12.24 -13.82
C ALA A 97 9.48 11.88 -14.81
N SER A 98 8.24 12.15 -14.41
CA SER A 98 7.21 12.66 -15.34
C SER A 98 6.77 13.99 -14.76
N THR A 99 6.99 15.08 -15.48
CA THR A 99 6.57 16.40 -14.99
C THR A 99 5.05 16.44 -15.10
N ASP A 100 4.36 16.05 -14.03
CA ASP A 100 2.94 16.33 -13.94
C ASP A 100 2.77 17.83 -13.73
N ILE A 101 2.23 18.50 -14.74
CA ILE A 101 1.97 19.92 -14.71
C ILE A 101 0.47 20.11 -14.57
N GLU A 102 0.05 20.70 -13.45
CA GLU A 102 -1.31 21.17 -13.27
C GLU A 102 -1.45 22.58 -13.87
N LEU A 103 -2.41 22.73 -14.78
CA LEU A 103 -2.78 24.01 -15.37
C LEU A 103 -4.19 24.40 -14.93
N ASP A 104 -4.32 25.60 -14.40
CA ASP A 104 -5.61 26.24 -14.11
C ASP A 104 -6.16 26.84 -15.41
N ILE A 105 -7.38 26.47 -15.81
CA ILE A 105 -7.96 26.90 -17.09
C ILE A 105 -9.23 27.70 -16.82
N GLY A 106 -9.07 29.02 -16.75
CA GLY A 106 -10.19 29.94 -16.60
C GLY A 106 -11.16 29.87 -17.77
N GLY A 107 -12.47 29.85 -17.47
CA GLY A 107 -13.54 29.95 -18.47
C GLY A 107 -14.10 28.62 -18.98
N MET A 108 -13.77 27.49 -18.34
CA MET A 108 -14.30 26.15 -18.69
C MET A 108 -15.70 25.90 -18.10
N THR A 109 -16.69 26.69 -18.50
CA THR A 109 -18.06 26.61 -17.94
C THR A 109 -18.98 25.59 -18.65
N CYS A 110 -18.46 24.78 -19.59
CA CYS A 110 -19.27 23.84 -20.36
C CYS A 110 -18.52 22.55 -20.74
N ALA A 111 -19.21 21.40 -20.70
CA ALA A 111 -18.68 20.08 -21.08
C ALA A 111 -18.06 20.05 -22.49
N SER A 112 -18.62 20.84 -23.41
CA SER A 112 -18.14 20.99 -24.79
C SER A 112 -16.82 21.75 -24.93
N CYS A 113 -16.36 22.43 -23.87
CA CYS A 113 -15.07 23.14 -23.83
C CYS A 113 -13.95 22.19 -23.37
N ALA A 114 -14.21 21.33 -22.37
CA ALA A 114 -13.21 20.41 -21.83
C ALA A 114 -12.69 19.41 -22.87
N GLY A 115 -13.57 18.82 -23.68
CA GLY A 115 -13.14 17.90 -24.74
C GLY A 115 -12.27 18.55 -25.83
N ARG A 116 -12.42 19.86 -26.06
CA ARG A 116 -11.55 20.60 -26.99
C ARG A 116 -10.19 20.88 -26.37
N VAL A 117 -10.17 21.21 -25.09
CA VAL A 117 -8.95 21.46 -24.32
C VAL A 117 -8.11 20.19 -24.22
N GLU A 118 -8.71 19.06 -23.85
CA GLU A 118 -7.99 17.78 -23.76
C GLU A 118 -7.37 17.38 -25.10
N LYS A 119 -8.14 17.52 -26.19
CA LYS A 119 -7.66 17.24 -27.54
C LYS A 119 -6.53 18.19 -27.99
N ALA A 120 -6.59 19.46 -27.59
CA ALA A 120 -5.55 20.43 -27.88
C ALA A 120 -4.26 20.11 -27.10
N LEU A 121 -4.38 19.76 -25.81
CA LEU A 121 -3.24 19.38 -24.95
C LEU A 121 -2.57 18.09 -25.45
N ALA A 122 -3.34 17.07 -25.85
CA ALA A 122 -2.81 15.83 -26.40
C ALA A 122 -2.10 16.01 -27.77
N ALA A 123 -2.35 17.12 -28.47
CA ALA A 123 -1.67 17.45 -29.73
C ALA A 123 -0.34 18.20 -29.53
N VAL A 124 -0.01 18.59 -28.29
CA VAL A 124 1.26 19.27 -27.99
C VAL A 124 2.40 18.23 -27.99
N PRO A 125 3.49 18.47 -28.74
CA PRO A 125 4.64 17.56 -28.76
C PRO A 125 5.28 17.49 -27.36
N GLY A 126 5.42 16.27 -26.84
CA GLY A 126 5.91 16.02 -25.49
C GLY A 126 4.81 15.77 -24.46
N VAL A 127 3.53 15.78 -24.84
CA VAL A 127 2.43 15.35 -23.97
C VAL A 127 2.13 13.88 -24.23
N ALA A 128 2.40 13.03 -23.25
CA ALA A 128 2.02 11.62 -23.29
C ALA A 128 0.53 11.44 -23.03
N ARG A 129 -0.03 12.18 -22.07
CA ARG A 129 -1.45 12.17 -21.69
C ARG A 129 -1.88 13.52 -21.12
N ALA A 130 -3.11 13.93 -21.43
CA ALA A 130 -3.77 15.07 -20.79
C ALA A 130 -5.17 14.67 -20.34
N SER A 131 -5.60 15.17 -19.19
CA SER A 131 -6.95 14.98 -18.65
C SER A 131 -7.46 16.30 -18.09
N VAL A 132 -8.75 16.58 -18.26
CA VAL A 132 -9.37 17.84 -17.82
C VAL A 132 -10.52 17.56 -16.86
N ASN A 133 -10.45 18.12 -15.66
CA ASN A 133 -11.51 18.05 -14.66
C ASN A 133 -12.29 19.36 -14.61
N LEU A 134 -13.54 19.33 -15.07
CA LEU A 134 -14.43 20.50 -15.06
C LEU A 134 -14.91 20.89 -13.67
N ALA A 135 -15.02 19.93 -12.75
CA ALA A 135 -15.53 20.21 -11.40
C ALA A 135 -14.53 21.04 -10.60
N THR A 136 -13.24 20.94 -10.93
CA THR A 136 -12.16 21.64 -10.25
C THR A 136 -11.45 22.65 -11.15
N GLU A 137 -11.90 22.84 -12.39
CA GLU A 137 -11.30 23.76 -13.38
C GLU A 137 -9.81 23.52 -13.66
N ARG A 138 -9.36 22.27 -13.54
CA ARG A 138 -7.94 21.89 -13.69
C ARG A 138 -7.70 20.94 -14.84
N ALA A 139 -6.59 21.13 -15.53
CA ALA A 139 -6.03 20.15 -16.45
C ALA A 139 -4.74 19.57 -15.89
N SER A 140 -4.63 18.26 -15.93
CA SER A 140 -3.43 17.51 -15.58
C SER A 140 -2.77 17.04 -16.87
N VAL A 141 -1.48 17.33 -17.03
CA VAL A 141 -0.70 16.98 -18.22
C VAL A 141 0.52 16.17 -17.79
N HIS A 142 0.63 14.98 -18.35
CA HIS A 142 1.77 14.09 -18.19
C HIS A 142 2.60 14.09 -19.49
N GLY A 143 3.87 14.45 -19.38
CA GLY A 143 4.87 14.38 -20.45
C GLY A 143 5.92 13.31 -20.22
#